data_AF-A0A9W4T4K8-F1
#
_entry.id   AF-A0A9W4T4K8-F1
#
_cell.length_a   1.000
_cell.length_b   1.000
_cell.length_c   1.000
_cell.angle_alpha   90.00
_cell.angle_beta   90.00
_cell.angle_gamma   90.00
#
_symmetry.space_group_name_H-M   'P 1'
#
loop_
_entity.id
_entity.type
_entity.pdbx_description
1 polymer ?
#
loop_
_entity_poly.entity_id
_entity_poly.type
_entity_poly.pdbx_seq_one_letter_code
_entity_poly.pdbx_strand_id
1 'polypeptide(L)'
;MLRSIVTVGYVGWILYSLKYTLKEHYLPNNSPIKKSDTSSNELVTMAKYINFLAITSLIVLVSVLYIQESPATYYTYVMFAVYFCWDDLLDYKIFTESYKLALISRSSFALIGYVIGHILALELFVYSYFERSILSACFVLAALWPLIMPSKVRSDNKLLLTYWSGSCLASSIFTLMPVEKGEDISLVIYGGILILITGINSMVKSSKYTIGDEIGSKAMTIFQLSLVALSMIIVYDTTNNLKEKIGLPVINQYAAWIILVIATATPFFYGFGKQHHYLKQIERKLFSSEHSNQKHEGHRKLEMRDSRISLIFLFFIKVGFFGTGN
;
A
#
# COMPACT_ATOMS: atom_id res chain seq x y z
N MET A 1 26.72 -16.09 0.59
CA MET A 1 26.77 -14.99 -0.41
C MET A 1 25.37 -14.54 -0.82
N LEU A 2 24.54 -15.40 -1.45
CA LEU A 2 23.21 -14.99 -1.94
C LEU A 2 22.28 -14.41 -0.86
N ARG A 3 22.18 -15.06 0.31
CA ARG A 3 21.35 -14.54 1.42
C ARG A 3 21.77 -13.14 1.87
N SER A 4 23.07 -12.85 1.86
CA SER A 4 23.63 -11.53 2.20
C SER A 4 23.28 -10.48 1.13
N ILE A 5 23.37 -10.84 -0.14
CA ILE A 5 23.01 -9.93 -1.26
C ILE A 5 21.51 -9.62 -1.23
N VAL A 6 20.68 -10.63 -1.02
CA VAL A 6 19.23 -10.47 -0.95
C VAL A 6 18.84 -9.61 0.26
N THR A 7 19.42 -9.85 1.43
CA THR A 7 19.16 -9.02 2.62
C THR A 7 19.60 -7.57 2.43
N VAL A 8 20.79 -7.33 1.84
CA VAL A 8 21.24 -5.97 1.50
C VAL A 8 20.28 -5.31 0.49
N GLY A 9 19.81 -6.05 -0.51
CA GLY A 9 18.82 -5.54 -1.47
C GLY A 9 17.50 -5.14 -0.81
N TYR A 10 16.98 -5.95 0.12
CA TYR A 10 15.79 -5.58 0.90
C TYR A 10 16.04 -4.36 1.80
N VAL A 11 17.18 -4.30 2.49
CA VAL A 11 17.54 -3.15 3.33
C VAL A 11 17.65 -1.87 2.50
N GLY A 12 18.32 -1.92 1.34
CA GLY A 12 18.39 -0.80 0.41
C GLY A 12 17.01 -0.36 -0.07
N TRP A 13 16.13 -1.30 -0.46
CA TRP A 13 14.78 -0.94 -0.87
C TRP A 13 13.93 -0.30 0.26
N ILE A 14 14.11 -0.73 1.50
CA ILE A 14 13.46 -0.13 2.68
C ILE A 14 13.96 1.30 2.89
N LEU A 15 15.28 1.53 2.81
CA LEU A 15 15.87 2.86 2.92
C LEU A 15 15.39 3.76 1.79
N TYR A 16 15.41 3.28 0.55
CA TYR A 16 14.87 4.01 -0.60
C TYR A 16 13.41 4.44 -0.40
N SER A 17 12.56 3.52 0.04
CA SER A 17 11.14 3.80 0.30
C SER A 17 10.95 4.81 1.43
N LEU A 18 11.78 4.71 2.49
CA LEU A 18 11.82 5.67 3.59
C LEU A 18 12.28 7.06 3.09
N LYS A 19 13.34 7.12 2.28
CA LYS A 19 13.84 8.35 1.64
C LYS A 19 12.73 9.03 0.84
N TYR A 20 12.05 8.26 -0.01
CA TYR A 20 10.94 8.77 -0.82
C TYR A 20 9.82 9.34 0.06
N THR A 21 9.44 8.62 1.12
CA THR A 21 8.39 9.05 2.05
C THR A 21 8.77 10.32 2.79
N LEU A 22 10.02 10.42 3.27
CA LEU A 22 10.55 11.61 3.96
C LEU A 22 10.58 12.82 3.03
N LYS A 23 11.04 12.65 1.78
CA LYS A 23 11.10 13.70 0.78
C LYS A 23 9.73 14.26 0.43
N GLU A 24 8.72 13.39 0.36
CA GLU A 24 7.35 13.78 0.02
C GLU A 24 6.62 14.45 1.20
N HIS A 25 6.80 13.95 2.43
CA HIS A 25 5.98 14.38 3.58
C HIS A 25 6.64 15.39 4.52
N TYR A 26 7.97 15.35 4.67
CA TYR A 26 8.68 16.09 5.72
C TYR A 26 9.59 17.19 5.20
N LEU A 27 10.14 17.06 3.98
CA LEU A 27 10.93 18.13 3.39
C LEU A 27 10.01 19.09 2.63
N PRO A 28 9.76 20.31 3.13
CA PRO A 28 9.06 21.30 2.34
C PRO A 28 9.82 21.52 1.03
N ASN A 29 9.08 21.76 -0.06
CA ASN A 29 9.63 22.06 -1.40
C ASN A 29 10.62 23.26 -1.40
N ASN A 30 10.68 23.98 -0.27
CA ASN A 30 11.53 25.12 0.04
C ASN A 30 12.63 24.83 1.08
N SER A 31 13.01 23.55 1.29
CA SER A 31 14.14 23.22 2.17
C SER A 31 15.43 23.93 1.67
N PRO A 32 16.30 24.41 2.58
CA PRO A 32 17.53 25.10 2.21
C PRO A 32 18.47 24.23 1.37
N ILE A 33 18.24 22.91 1.26
CA ILE A 33 18.96 21.98 0.38
C ILE A 33 18.83 22.38 -1.11
N LYS A 34 17.72 23.02 -1.50
CA LYS A 34 17.53 23.53 -2.87
C LYS A 34 18.18 24.89 -3.10
N LYS A 35 18.60 25.59 -2.03
CA LYS A 35 19.15 26.96 -2.07
C LYS A 35 20.57 27.08 -1.50
N SER A 36 21.12 26.03 -0.89
CA SER A 36 22.50 26.01 -0.40
C SER A 36 23.43 25.67 -1.56
N ASP A 37 23.80 26.70 -2.32
CA ASP A 37 25.08 26.76 -3.02
C ASP A 37 26.20 26.69 -1.98
N THR A 38 26.45 25.49 -1.44
CA THR A 38 27.50 25.23 -0.45
C THR A 38 28.33 24.06 -0.96
N SER A 39 29.52 24.41 -1.45
CA SER A 39 30.62 23.54 -1.91
C SER A 39 30.25 22.45 -2.92
N SER A 40 29.97 22.87 -4.16
CA SER A 40 29.77 22.01 -5.33
C SER A 40 30.88 20.96 -5.52
N ASN A 41 32.13 21.30 -5.16
CA ASN A 41 33.27 20.41 -5.36
C ASN A 41 33.28 19.17 -4.44
N GLU A 42 32.85 19.28 -3.18
CA GLU A 42 32.82 18.14 -2.26
C GLU A 42 31.70 17.16 -2.60
N LEU A 43 30.51 17.68 -2.93
CA LEU A 43 29.38 16.85 -3.37
C LEU A 43 29.68 16.11 -4.67
N VAL A 44 30.31 16.78 -5.63
CA VAL A 44 30.72 16.15 -6.90
C VAL A 44 31.81 15.10 -6.67
N THR A 45 32.75 15.35 -5.74
CA THR A 45 33.82 14.39 -5.41
C THR A 45 33.27 13.15 -4.70
N MET A 46 32.35 13.34 -3.75
CA MET A 46 31.67 12.24 -3.06
C MET A 46 30.79 11.43 -4.01
N ALA A 47 30.02 12.08 -4.89
CA ALA A 47 29.20 11.40 -5.89
C ALA A 47 30.06 10.58 -6.86
N LYS A 48 31.21 11.11 -7.30
CA LYS A 48 32.18 10.36 -8.13
C LYS A 48 32.73 9.13 -7.40
N TYR A 49 33.09 9.26 -6.13
CA TYR A 49 33.57 8.14 -5.32
C TYR A 49 32.50 7.06 -5.16
N ILE A 50 31.27 7.46 -4.82
CA ILE A 50 30.12 6.56 -4.66
C ILE A 50 29.79 5.85 -5.99
N ASN A 51 29.80 6.56 -7.11
CA ASN A 51 29.60 5.97 -8.44
C ASN A 51 30.70 4.96 -8.78
N PHE A 52 31.97 5.29 -8.52
CA PHE A 52 33.09 4.39 -8.75
C PHE A 52 32.99 3.12 -7.90
N LEU A 53 32.63 3.27 -6.62
CA LEU A 53 32.40 2.15 -5.70
C LEU A 53 31.26 1.26 -6.17
N ALA A 54 30.13 1.85 -6.59
CA ALA A 54 28.97 1.11 -7.08
C ALA A 54 29.32 0.29 -8.33
N ILE A 55 29.95 0.91 -9.33
CA ILE A 55 30.37 0.24 -10.57
C ILE A 55 31.37 -0.88 -10.27
N THR A 56 32.36 -0.61 -9.42
CA THR A 56 33.37 -1.61 -9.04
C THR A 56 32.73 -2.80 -8.32
N SER A 57 31.83 -2.53 -7.36
CA SER A 57 31.11 -3.57 -6.64
C SER A 57 30.23 -4.42 -7.56
N LEU A 58 29.57 -3.79 -8.53
CA LEU A 58 28.74 -4.50 -9.53
C LEU A 58 29.59 -5.43 -10.38
N ILE A 59 30.71 -4.93 -10.92
CA ILE A 59 31.62 -5.71 -11.76
C ILE A 59 32.16 -6.92 -10.99
N VAL A 60 32.59 -6.73 -9.74
CA VAL A 60 33.10 -7.81 -8.90
C VAL A 60 32.02 -8.86 -8.65
N LEU A 61 30.82 -8.45 -8.23
CA LEU A 61 29.74 -9.39 -7.91
C LEU A 61 29.23 -10.14 -9.15
N VAL A 62 29.11 -9.47 -10.30
CA VAL A 62 28.74 -10.10 -11.58
C VAL A 62 29.82 -11.08 -12.04
N SER A 63 31.10 -10.72 -11.90
CA SER A 63 32.22 -11.61 -12.25
C SER A 63 32.22 -12.88 -11.40
N VAL A 64 31.95 -12.74 -10.09
CA VAL A 64 31.84 -13.90 -9.18
C VAL A 64 30.65 -14.79 -9.57
N LEU A 65 29.49 -14.21 -9.93
CA LEU A 65 28.32 -14.97 -10.37
C LEU A 65 28.53 -15.69 -11.72
N TYR A 66 29.35 -15.11 -12.59
CA TYR A 66 29.73 -15.69 -13.88
C TYR A 66 30.63 -16.92 -13.70
N ILE A 67 31.65 -16.80 -12.84
CA ILE A 67 32.54 -17.93 -12.49
C ILE A 67 31.75 -19.08 -11.83
N GLN A 68 30.67 -18.76 -11.11
CA GLN A 68 29.83 -19.75 -10.43
C GLN A 68 28.75 -20.37 -11.33
N GLU A 69 28.71 -20.08 -12.64
CA GLU A 69 27.69 -20.56 -13.60
C GLU A 69 26.25 -20.43 -13.06
N SER A 70 26.00 -19.31 -12.38
CA SER A 70 24.81 -19.16 -11.57
C SER A 70 23.57 -18.79 -12.42
N PRO A 71 22.35 -19.24 -12.06
CA PRO A 71 21.10 -18.89 -12.72
C PRO A 71 20.91 -17.38 -12.97
N ALA A 72 20.27 -17.04 -14.10
CA ALA A 72 20.03 -15.65 -14.52
C ALA A 72 19.32 -14.78 -13.46
N THR A 73 18.47 -15.38 -12.62
CA THR A 73 17.75 -14.69 -11.54
C THR A 73 18.70 -14.05 -10.52
N TYR A 74 19.88 -14.62 -10.30
CA TYR A 74 20.84 -14.10 -9.32
C TYR A 74 21.50 -12.78 -9.74
N TYR A 75 21.68 -12.57 -11.05
CA TYR A 75 22.17 -11.29 -11.57
C TYR A 75 21.17 -10.17 -11.31
N THR A 76 19.86 -10.45 -11.40
CA THR A 76 18.81 -9.47 -11.07
C THR A 76 18.89 -9.03 -9.61
N TYR A 77 19.07 -9.96 -8.67
CA TYR A 77 19.22 -9.63 -7.25
C TYR A 77 20.44 -8.76 -6.97
N VAL A 78 21.58 -9.05 -7.62
CA VAL A 78 22.80 -8.24 -7.47
C VAL A 78 22.61 -6.83 -8.03
N MET A 79 22.09 -6.71 -9.25
CA MET A 79 21.82 -5.41 -9.87
C MET A 79 20.86 -4.58 -9.01
N PHE A 80 19.80 -5.20 -8.50
CA PHE A 80 18.83 -4.58 -7.61
C PHE A 80 19.52 -4.07 -6.33
N ALA A 81 20.27 -4.94 -5.63
CA ALA A 81 20.92 -4.56 -4.38
C ALA A 81 21.93 -3.41 -4.54
N VAL A 82 22.76 -3.46 -5.59
CA VAL A 82 23.74 -2.40 -5.86
C VAL A 82 23.05 -1.10 -6.25
N TYR A 83 21.98 -1.15 -7.04
CA TYR A 83 21.23 0.04 -7.45
C TYR A 83 20.64 0.81 -6.27
N PHE A 84 19.96 0.14 -5.33
CA PHE A 84 19.37 0.82 -4.18
C PHE A 84 20.43 1.36 -3.22
N CYS A 85 21.46 0.58 -2.91
CA CYS A 85 22.56 1.09 -2.09
C CYS A 85 23.25 2.29 -2.73
N TRP A 86 23.39 2.31 -4.05
CA TRP A 86 23.95 3.46 -4.78
C TRP A 86 23.09 4.72 -4.60
N ASP A 87 21.79 4.60 -4.86
CA ASP A 87 20.84 5.72 -4.78
C ASP A 87 20.63 6.24 -3.34
N ASP A 88 20.67 5.34 -2.35
CA ASP A 88 20.60 5.72 -0.93
C ASP A 88 21.86 6.44 -0.45
N LEU A 89 23.04 5.98 -0.90
CA LEU A 89 24.32 6.59 -0.53
C LEU A 89 24.49 7.98 -1.16
N LEU A 90 24.00 8.21 -2.38
CA LEU A 90 24.06 9.52 -3.03
C LEU A 90 23.27 10.60 -2.26
N ASP A 91 22.13 10.21 -1.70
CA ASP A 91 21.20 11.12 -1.01
C ASP A 91 21.24 11.00 0.52
N TYR A 92 22.33 10.46 1.09
CA TYR A 92 22.44 10.20 2.54
C TYR A 92 22.14 11.44 3.41
N LYS A 93 22.41 12.64 2.87
CA LYS A 93 22.14 13.93 3.53
C LYS A 93 20.66 14.10 3.88
N ILE A 94 19.74 13.59 3.06
CA ILE A 94 18.29 13.64 3.30
C ILE A 94 17.94 12.96 4.62
N PHE A 95 18.53 11.80 4.90
CA PHE A 95 18.34 11.08 6.17
C PHE A 95 18.91 11.86 7.35
N THR A 96 20.14 12.38 7.23
CA THR A 96 20.79 13.10 8.33
C THR A 96 20.05 14.38 8.71
N GLU A 97 19.55 15.13 7.73
CA GLU A 97 18.81 16.36 7.96
C GLU A 97 17.40 16.08 8.50
N SER A 98 16.74 15.03 7.98
CA SER A 98 15.44 14.58 8.50
C SER A 98 15.54 14.09 9.95
N TYR A 99 16.62 13.38 10.30
CA TYR A 99 16.89 12.93 11.65
C TYR A 99 17.14 14.10 12.61
N LYS A 100 17.96 15.09 12.21
CA LYS A 100 18.19 16.31 13.00
C LYS A 100 16.89 17.07 13.21
N LEU A 101 16.09 17.27 12.16
CA LEU A 101 14.81 17.97 12.25
C LEU A 101 13.81 17.25 13.18
N ALA A 102 13.79 15.91 13.14
CA ALA A 102 12.98 15.12 14.05
C ALA A 102 13.43 15.30 15.51
N LEU A 103 14.74 15.29 15.78
CA LEU A 103 15.31 15.47 17.12
C LEU A 103 15.10 16.87 17.68
N ILE A 104 15.07 17.90 16.83
CA ILE A 104 14.84 19.29 17.24
C ILE A 104 13.35 19.53 17.51
N SER A 105 12.47 18.96 16.69
CA SER A 105 11.02 19.20 16.79
C SER A 105 10.31 18.37 17.87
N ARG A 106 10.89 17.24 18.30
CA ARG A 106 10.29 16.36 19.31
C ARG A 106 11.30 15.88 20.34
N SER A 107 10.82 15.57 21.54
CA SER A 107 11.67 14.98 22.59
C SER A 107 12.27 13.66 22.12
N SER A 108 13.57 13.45 22.34
CA SER A 108 14.28 12.24 21.93
C SER A 108 13.63 10.97 22.51
N PHE A 109 13.07 11.06 23.72
CA PHE A 109 12.32 9.97 24.35
C PHE A 109 11.04 9.59 23.59
N ALA A 110 10.31 10.56 23.02
CA ALA A 110 9.14 10.27 22.22
C ALA A 110 9.52 9.55 20.92
N LEU A 111 10.59 9.98 20.25
CA LEU A 111 11.10 9.33 19.04
C LEU A 111 11.52 7.88 19.30
N ILE A 112 12.26 7.65 20.40
CA ILE A 112 12.64 6.30 20.83
C ILE A 112 11.40 5.45 21.08
N GLY A 113 10.38 6.00 21.74
CA GLY A 113 9.09 5.33 21.93
C GLY A 113 8.41 4.93 20.62
N TYR A 114 8.43 5.80 19.59
CA TYR A 114 7.88 5.47 18.27
C TYR A 114 8.66 4.36 17.57
N VAL A 115 10.01 4.41 17.61
CA VAL A 115 10.86 3.39 17.00
C VAL A 115 10.62 2.03 17.67
N ILE A 116 10.62 1.99 19.01
CA ILE A 116 10.32 0.78 19.77
C ILE A 116 8.91 0.28 19.44
N GLY A 117 7.91 1.15 19.38
CA GLY A 117 6.55 0.80 19.00
C GLY A 117 6.45 0.18 17.61
N HIS A 118 7.19 0.69 16.63
CA HIS A 118 7.26 0.12 15.28
C HIS A 118 7.98 -1.24 15.26
N ILE A 119 9.08 -1.39 15.98
CA ILE A 119 9.79 -2.68 16.08
C ILE A 119 8.88 -3.73 16.71
N LEU A 120 8.21 -3.41 17.82
CA LEU A 120 7.24 -4.30 18.47
C LEU A 120 6.07 -4.66 17.54
N ALA A 121 5.54 -3.69 16.79
CA ALA A 121 4.49 -3.95 15.81
C ALA A 121 4.97 -4.90 14.69
N LEU A 122 6.19 -4.72 14.19
CA LEU A 122 6.79 -5.61 13.20
C LEU A 122 7.06 -7.00 13.76
N GLU A 123 7.57 -7.11 14.98
CA GLU A 123 7.81 -8.39 15.65
C GLU A 123 6.51 -9.16 15.86
N LEU A 124 5.47 -8.48 16.34
CA LEU A 124 4.15 -9.07 16.52
C LEU A 124 3.53 -9.47 15.17
N PHE A 125 3.76 -8.69 14.12
CA PHE A 125 3.38 -9.03 12.75
C PHE A 125 4.12 -10.27 12.24
N VAL A 126 5.44 -10.38 12.47
CA VAL A 126 6.21 -11.59 12.13
C VAL A 126 5.71 -12.80 12.93
N TYR A 127 5.43 -12.62 14.22
CA TYR A 127 4.96 -13.69 15.09
C TYR A 127 3.59 -14.23 14.63
N SER A 128 2.76 -13.39 14.01
CA SER A 128 1.47 -13.82 13.47
C SER A 128 1.55 -14.82 12.30
N TYR A 129 2.71 -14.97 11.66
CA TYR A 129 2.93 -16.04 10.68
C TYR A 129 2.97 -17.42 11.34
N PHE A 130 3.38 -17.50 12.62
CA PHE A 130 3.38 -18.74 13.38
C PHE A 130 2.00 -19.02 13.99
N GLU A 131 1.35 -18.00 14.54
CA GLU A 131 0.07 -18.12 15.23
C GLU A 131 -0.93 -17.07 14.75
N ARG A 132 -1.93 -17.49 13.96
CA ARG A 132 -2.93 -16.57 13.38
C ARG A 132 -3.79 -15.87 14.44
N SER A 133 -3.87 -16.44 15.65
CA SER A 133 -4.58 -15.89 16.81
C SER A 133 -4.08 -14.51 17.24
N ILE A 134 -2.81 -14.18 16.95
CA ILE A 134 -2.22 -12.87 17.26
C ILE A 134 -2.86 -11.76 16.43
N LEU A 135 -3.15 -12.02 15.14
CA LEU A 135 -3.85 -11.05 14.29
C LEU A 135 -5.26 -10.79 14.81
N SER A 136 -5.91 -11.79 15.37
CA SER A 136 -7.23 -11.64 16.00
C SER A 136 -7.16 -10.63 17.15
N ALA A 137 -6.16 -10.74 18.03
CA ALA A 137 -5.92 -9.80 19.11
C ALA A 137 -5.64 -8.37 18.59
N CYS A 138 -4.80 -8.24 17.56
CA CYS A 138 -4.54 -6.93 16.92
C CYS A 138 -5.81 -6.29 16.36
N PHE A 139 -6.64 -7.07 15.66
CA PHE A 139 -7.88 -6.55 15.10
C PHE A 139 -8.89 -6.15 16.18
N VAL A 140 -8.92 -6.83 17.33
CA VAL A 140 -9.73 -6.42 18.48
C VAL A 140 -9.22 -5.10 19.05
N LEU A 141 -7.90 -4.95 19.22
CA LEU A 141 -7.30 -3.67 19.65
C LEU A 141 -7.59 -2.54 18.65
N ALA A 142 -7.52 -2.82 17.35
CA ALA A 142 -7.85 -1.87 16.29
C ALA A 142 -9.35 -1.50 16.27
N ALA A 143 -10.25 -2.41 16.66
CA ALA A 143 -11.67 -2.14 16.82
C ALA A 143 -11.96 -1.19 17.99
N LEU A 144 -11.08 -1.17 19.00
CA LEU A 144 -11.16 -0.26 20.15
C LEU A 144 -10.52 1.11 19.88
N TRP A 145 -9.72 1.25 18.82
CA TRP A 145 -9.08 2.51 18.42
C TRP A 145 -10.01 3.74 18.39
N PRO A 146 -11.24 3.64 17.84
CA PRO A 146 -12.30 4.65 17.98
C PRO A 146 -12.51 5.29 19.36
N LEU A 147 -12.28 4.54 20.44
CA LEU A 147 -12.49 4.97 21.83
C LEU A 147 -11.37 5.87 22.35
N ILE A 148 -10.20 5.82 21.72
CA ILE A 148 -9.03 6.65 22.06
C ILE A 148 -9.07 7.97 21.27
N MET A 149 -9.84 8.03 20.19
CA MET A 149 -9.96 9.21 19.32
C MET A 149 -10.68 10.39 20.01
N PRO A 150 -10.29 11.66 19.74
CA PRO A 150 -10.93 12.84 20.32
C PRO A 150 -12.44 12.88 20.11
N SER A 151 -13.19 13.24 21.15
CA SER A 151 -14.67 13.19 21.18
C SER A 151 -15.34 13.96 20.04
N LYS A 152 -14.71 15.03 19.54
CA LYS A 152 -15.20 15.82 18.39
C LYS A 152 -15.24 15.01 17.09
N VAL A 153 -14.25 14.15 16.85
CA VAL A 153 -14.23 13.32 15.61
C VAL A 153 -15.16 12.11 15.73
N ARG A 154 -15.35 11.62 16.97
CA ARG A 154 -16.26 10.51 17.28
C ARG A 154 -17.73 10.88 17.04
N SER A 155 -18.16 12.09 17.38
CA SER A 155 -19.54 12.54 17.19
C SER A 155 -19.90 12.71 15.72
N ASP A 156 -18.97 13.20 14.92
CA ASP A 156 -19.23 13.63 13.55
C ASP A 156 -19.32 12.45 12.57
N ASN A 157 -18.66 11.32 12.87
CA ASN A 157 -18.51 10.19 11.95
C ASN A 157 -18.92 8.84 12.56
N LYS A 158 -19.97 8.82 13.39
CA LYS A 158 -20.43 7.58 14.09
C LYS A 158 -20.61 6.38 13.16
N LEU A 159 -21.21 6.58 11.99
CA LEU A 159 -21.46 5.51 11.01
C LEU A 159 -20.18 4.94 10.38
N LEU A 160 -19.18 5.79 10.11
CA LEU A 160 -17.89 5.32 9.59
C LEU A 160 -17.13 4.52 10.65
N LEU A 161 -17.24 4.97 11.91
CA LEU A 161 -16.61 4.36 13.07
C LEU A 161 -17.19 2.97 13.40
N THR A 162 -18.51 2.83 13.23
CA THR A 162 -19.18 1.52 13.37
C THR A 162 -18.78 0.57 12.25
N TYR A 163 -18.66 1.05 11.00
CA TYR A 163 -18.17 0.22 9.90
C TYR A 163 -16.72 -0.22 10.09
N TRP A 164 -15.86 0.68 10.56
CA TRP A 164 -14.47 0.36 10.93
C TRP A 164 -14.42 -0.75 11.98
N SER A 165 -15.10 -0.54 13.11
CA SER A 165 -15.08 -1.49 14.24
C SER A 165 -15.66 -2.85 13.83
N GLY A 166 -16.77 -2.84 13.09
CA GLY A 166 -17.37 -4.06 12.54
C GLY A 166 -16.45 -4.80 11.57
N SER A 167 -15.75 -4.07 10.69
CA SER A 167 -14.78 -4.66 9.75
C SER A 167 -13.57 -5.26 10.47
N CYS A 168 -13.06 -4.60 11.52
CA CYS A 168 -12.00 -5.13 12.36
C CYS A 168 -12.45 -6.41 13.09
N LEU A 169 -13.63 -6.42 13.70
CA LEU A 169 -14.15 -7.61 14.38
C LEU A 169 -14.42 -8.78 13.41
N ALA A 170 -15.02 -8.51 12.25
CA ALA A 170 -15.19 -9.53 11.20
C ALA A 170 -13.82 -10.08 10.74
N SER A 171 -12.82 -9.22 10.60
CA SER A 171 -11.45 -9.61 10.26
C SER A 171 -10.79 -10.46 11.34
N SER A 172 -11.08 -10.18 12.61
CA SER A 172 -10.61 -10.94 13.78
C SER A 172 -11.20 -12.35 13.82
N ILE A 173 -12.51 -12.48 13.62
CA ILE A 173 -13.18 -13.80 13.52
C ILE A 173 -12.59 -14.61 12.37
N PHE A 174 -12.37 -13.97 11.22
CA PHE A 174 -11.76 -14.63 10.08
C PHE A 174 -10.36 -15.18 10.37
N THR A 175 -9.54 -14.47 11.16
CA THR A 175 -8.18 -14.95 11.51
C THR A 175 -8.18 -16.15 12.46
N LEU A 176 -9.27 -16.38 13.20
CA LEU A 176 -9.43 -17.54 14.10
C LEU A 176 -10.04 -18.75 13.40
N MET A 177 -10.58 -18.58 12.19
CA MET A 177 -11.14 -19.72 11.45
C MET A 177 -10.02 -20.69 11.04
N PRO A 178 -10.26 -22.01 11.14
CA PRO A 178 -9.27 -23.01 10.78
C PRO A 178 -8.89 -22.87 9.31
N VAL A 179 -7.60 -23.07 9.02
CA VAL A 179 -6.99 -22.95 7.68
C VAL A 179 -7.61 -23.95 6.71
N GLU A 180 -7.90 -25.16 7.20
CA GLU A 180 -8.51 -26.25 6.47
C GLU A 180 -10.03 -26.26 6.64
N LYS A 181 -10.66 -25.09 6.50
CA LYS A 181 -12.13 -25.06 6.41
C LYS A 181 -12.49 -25.69 5.06
N GLY A 182 -13.19 -26.83 5.09
CA GLY A 182 -13.82 -27.38 3.90
C GLY A 182 -14.62 -26.31 3.15
N GLU A 183 -14.70 -26.43 1.83
CA GLU A 183 -15.24 -25.41 0.91
C GLU A 183 -16.68 -24.96 1.28
N ASP A 184 -16.77 -23.94 2.14
CA ASP A 184 -18.03 -23.30 2.50
C ASP A 184 -18.34 -22.18 1.50
N ILE A 185 -18.89 -22.60 0.36
CA ILE A 185 -19.31 -21.72 -0.74
C ILE A 185 -20.24 -20.61 -0.23
N SER A 186 -21.08 -20.91 0.77
CA SER A 186 -22.05 -19.94 1.31
C SER A 186 -21.35 -18.71 1.87
N LEU A 187 -20.19 -18.87 2.54
CA LEU A 187 -19.43 -17.74 3.07
C LEU A 187 -18.85 -16.86 1.95
N VAL A 188 -18.36 -17.47 0.87
CA VAL A 188 -17.87 -16.75 -0.32
C VAL A 188 -19.02 -15.98 -0.98
N ILE A 189 -20.21 -16.58 -1.07
CA ILE A 189 -21.39 -15.92 -1.63
C ILE A 189 -21.82 -14.74 -0.75
N TYR A 190 -21.94 -14.90 0.57
CA TYR A 190 -22.31 -13.79 1.45
C TYR A 190 -21.30 -12.64 1.37
N GLY A 191 -20.00 -12.95 1.30
CA GLY A 191 -18.94 -11.95 1.12
C GLY A 191 -19.10 -11.17 -0.20
N GLY A 192 -19.31 -11.86 -1.32
CA GLY A 192 -19.53 -11.20 -2.61
C GLY A 192 -20.80 -10.34 -2.65
N ILE A 193 -21.89 -10.78 -2.01
CA ILE A 193 -23.14 -10.01 -1.93
C ILE A 193 -22.90 -8.71 -1.14
N LEU A 194 -22.15 -8.78 -0.04
CA LEU A 194 -21.78 -7.59 0.73
C LEU A 194 -20.93 -6.60 -0.10
N ILE A 195 -20.00 -7.10 -0.92
CA ILE A 195 -19.21 -6.27 -1.85
C ILE A 195 -20.12 -5.57 -2.87
N LEU A 196 -21.10 -6.30 -3.45
CA LEU A 196 -22.05 -5.73 -4.40
C LEU A 196 -22.94 -4.66 -3.74
N ILE A 197 -23.49 -4.93 -2.54
CA ILE A 197 -24.31 -3.98 -1.80
C ILE A 197 -23.53 -2.71 -1.46
N THR A 198 -22.31 -2.85 -0.93
CA THR A 198 -21.45 -1.71 -0.61
C THR A 198 -21.06 -0.91 -1.85
N GLY A 199 -20.82 -1.58 -2.98
CA GLY A 199 -20.59 -0.95 -4.29
C GLY A 199 -21.78 -0.15 -4.81
N ILE A 200 -22.99 -0.71 -4.74
CA ILE A 200 -24.23 -0.02 -5.13
C ILE A 200 -24.49 1.19 -4.23
N ASN A 201 -24.33 1.02 -2.91
CA ASN A 201 -24.46 2.11 -1.94
C ASN A 201 -23.45 3.24 -2.21
N SER A 202 -22.22 2.89 -2.60
CA SER A 202 -21.21 3.86 -3.02
C SER A 202 -21.64 4.61 -4.28
N MET A 203 -22.19 3.93 -5.29
CA MET A 203 -22.67 4.55 -6.52
C MET A 203 -23.81 5.56 -6.25
N VAL A 204 -24.78 5.19 -5.42
CA VAL A 204 -25.90 6.06 -5.04
C VAL A 204 -25.41 7.32 -4.30
N LYS A 205 -24.44 7.16 -3.40
CA LYS A 205 -23.90 8.27 -2.60
C LYS A 205 -22.89 9.13 -3.37
N SER A 206 -22.14 8.54 -4.31
CA SER A 206 -21.17 9.24 -5.17
C SER A 206 -21.83 10.27 -6.09
N SER A 207 -23.11 10.10 -6.42
CA SER A 207 -23.86 11.09 -7.21
C SER A 207 -23.95 12.47 -6.53
N LYS A 208 -23.63 12.59 -5.23
CA LYS A 208 -23.58 13.88 -4.51
C LYS A 208 -22.20 14.56 -4.51
N TYR A 209 -21.13 13.88 -4.95
CA TYR A 209 -19.75 14.35 -4.75
C TYR A 209 -18.85 14.28 -6.00
N THR A 210 -19.42 14.04 -7.18
CA THR A 210 -18.65 13.89 -8.42
C THR A 210 -18.64 15.21 -9.20
N ILE A 211 -17.53 15.93 -9.15
CA ILE A 211 -17.27 17.09 -10.02
C ILE A 211 -16.47 16.57 -11.23
N GLY A 212 -17.15 16.32 -12.35
CA GLY A 212 -16.56 15.79 -13.59
C GLY A 212 -17.58 14.98 -14.40
N ASP A 213 -17.16 14.46 -15.56
CA ASP A 213 -18.02 13.68 -16.46
C ASP A 213 -18.61 12.45 -15.73
N GLU A 214 -19.86 12.60 -15.28
CA GLU A 214 -20.52 11.67 -14.37
C GLU A 214 -20.73 10.30 -15.05
N ILE A 215 -20.99 10.32 -16.36
CA ILE A 215 -21.37 9.16 -17.16
C ILE A 215 -20.21 8.15 -17.19
N GLY A 216 -18.99 8.62 -17.47
CA GLY A 216 -17.81 7.76 -17.53
C GLY A 216 -17.38 7.17 -16.17
N SER A 217 -17.72 7.82 -15.05
CA SER A 217 -17.40 7.27 -13.71
C SER A 217 -18.43 6.27 -13.20
N LYS A 218 -19.71 6.52 -13.51
CA LYS A 218 -20.82 5.62 -13.18
C LYS A 218 -20.72 4.34 -14.01
N ALA A 219 -20.50 4.45 -15.32
CA ALA A 219 -20.32 3.30 -16.22
C ALA A 219 -19.16 2.39 -15.78
N MET A 220 -18.04 2.97 -15.36
CA MET A 220 -16.89 2.22 -14.85
C MET A 220 -17.20 1.47 -13.55
N THR A 221 -17.89 2.12 -12.62
CA THR A 221 -18.28 1.49 -11.34
C THR A 221 -19.25 0.33 -11.60
N ILE A 222 -20.20 0.51 -12.53
CA ILE A 222 -21.13 -0.55 -12.94
C ILE A 222 -20.37 -1.72 -13.59
N PHE A 223 -19.40 -1.43 -14.47
CA PHE A 223 -18.56 -2.45 -15.10
C PHE A 223 -17.79 -3.27 -14.05
N GLN A 224 -17.16 -2.61 -13.07
CA GLN A 224 -16.45 -3.31 -11.99
C GLN A 224 -17.38 -4.17 -11.13
N LEU A 225 -18.60 -3.71 -10.83
CA LEU A 225 -19.58 -4.50 -10.09
C LEU A 225 -20.07 -5.71 -10.90
N SER A 226 -20.22 -5.56 -12.22
CA SER A 226 -20.59 -6.68 -13.10
C SER A 226 -19.49 -7.75 -13.16
N LEU A 227 -18.22 -7.36 -13.17
CA LEU A 227 -17.09 -8.30 -13.10
C LEU A 227 -17.06 -9.08 -11.78
N VAL A 228 -17.36 -8.42 -10.65
CA VAL A 228 -17.47 -9.09 -9.35
C VAL A 228 -18.61 -10.10 -9.34
N ALA A 229 -19.78 -9.74 -9.86
CA ALA A 229 -20.92 -10.65 -9.97
C ALA A 229 -20.61 -11.85 -10.87
N LEU A 230 -19.94 -11.63 -12.01
CA LEU A 230 -19.54 -12.71 -12.92
C LEU A 230 -18.51 -13.64 -12.28
N SER A 231 -17.52 -13.08 -11.59
CA SER A 231 -16.52 -13.86 -10.84
C SER A 231 -17.19 -14.76 -9.80
N MET A 232 -18.18 -14.24 -9.08
CA MET A 232 -18.93 -15.00 -8.09
C MET A 232 -19.72 -16.16 -8.69
N ILE A 233 -20.38 -15.97 -9.84
CA ILE A 233 -21.11 -17.03 -10.55
C ILE A 233 -20.14 -18.14 -10.98
N ILE A 234 -18.98 -17.76 -11.53
CA ILE A 234 -17.96 -18.73 -11.96
C ILE A 234 -17.41 -19.52 -10.78
N VAL A 235 -17.15 -18.87 -9.64
CA VAL A 235 -16.68 -19.55 -8.42
C VAL A 235 -17.73 -20.52 -7.90
N TYR A 236 -19.01 -20.13 -7.90
CA TYR A 236 -20.12 -21.00 -7.51
C TYR A 236 -20.19 -22.25 -8.38
N ASP A 237 -20.22 -22.05 -9.71
CA ASP A 237 -20.30 -23.14 -10.68
C ASP A 237 -19.08 -24.05 -10.63
N THR A 238 -17.88 -23.47 -10.53
CA THR A 238 -16.63 -24.21 -10.37
C THR A 238 -16.66 -25.10 -9.12
N THR A 239 -17.11 -24.57 -7.99
CA THR A 239 -17.13 -25.34 -6.75
C THR A 239 -18.22 -26.43 -6.79
N ASN A 240 -19.35 -26.20 -7.46
CA ASN A 240 -20.37 -27.23 -7.64
C ASN A 240 -19.84 -28.40 -8.51
N ASN A 241 -19.16 -28.10 -9.62
CA ASN A 241 -18.54 -29.11 -10.48
C ASN A 241 -17.43 -29.91 -9.77
N LEU A 242 -16.68 -29.27 -8.87
CA LEU A 242 -15.68 -29.94 -8.03
C LEU A 242 -16.34 -30.87 -6.99
N LYS A 243 -17.45 -30.44 -6.37
CA LYS A 243 -18.24 -31.27 -5.45
C LYS A 243 -18.81 -32.50 -6.14
N GLU A 244 -19.24 -32.35 -7.39
CA GLU A 244 -19.73 -33.45 -8.23
C GLU A 244 -18.60 -34.33 -8.79
N LYS A 245 -17.34 -34.02 -8.49
CA LYS A 245 -16.13 -34.74 -8.94
C LYS A 245 -15.96 -34.78 -10.47
N ILE A 246 -16.58 -33.83 -11.18
CA ILE A 246 -16.51 -33.71 -12.65
C ILE A 246 -15.18 -33.06 -13.07
N GLY A 247 -14.40 -32.57 -12.10
CA GLY A 247 -13.13 -31.88 -12.32
C GLY A 247 -13.35 -30.39 -12.57
N LEU A 248 -12.28 -29.68 -12.93
CA LEU A 248 -12.31 -28.23 -13.10
C LEU A 248 -12.70 -27.87 -14.55
N PRO A 249 -13.89 -27.29 -14.79
CA PRO A 249 -14.35 -27.00 -16.15
C PRO A 249 -13.41 -26.04 -16.87
N VAL A 250 -12.96 -26.41 -18.07
CA VAL A 250 -12.00 -25.63 -18.86
C VAL A 250 -12.53 -24.24 -19.20
N ILE A 251 -13.85 -24.12 -19.45
CA ILE A 251 -14.51 -22.84 -19.73
C ILE A 251 -14.37 -21.90 -18.52
N ASN A 252 -14.57 -22.41 -17.31
CA ASN A 252 -14.47 -21.62 -16.09
C ASN A 252 -13.03 -21.18 -15.81
N GLN A 253 -12.04 -22.02 -16.14
CA GLN A 253 -10.63 -21.65 -16.03
C GLN A 253 -10.31 -20.44 -16.91
N TYR A 254 -10.64 -20.51 -18.21
CA TYR A 254 -10.41 -19.39 -19.13
C TYR A 254 -11.18 -18.13 -18.71
N ALA A 255 -12.45 -18.28 -18.31
CA ALA A 255 -13.26 -17.16 -17.85
C ALA A 255 -12.65 -16.49 -16.60
N ALA A 256 -12.16 -17.27 -15.64
CA ALA A 256 -11.49 -16.74 -14.44
C ALA A 256 -10.20 -15.97 -14.78
N TRP A 257 -9.37 -16.51 -15.69
CA TRP A 257 -8.16 -15.82 -16.16
C TRP A 257 -8.48 -14.52 -16.89
N ILE A 258 -9.49 -14.52 -17.77
CA ILE A 258 -9.93 -13.32 -18.49
C ILE A 258 -10.41 -12.26 -17.50
N ILE A 259 -11.25 -12.62 -16.52
CA ILE A 259 -11.74 -11.70 -15.50
C ILE A 259 -10.59 -11.13 -14.69
N LEU A 260 -9.62 -11.95 -14.29
CA LEU A 260 -8.45 -11.50 -13.54
C LEU A 260 -7.64 -10.46 -14.33
N VAL A 261 -7.36 -10.72 -15.61
CA VAL A 261 -6.62 -9.80 -16.48
C VAL A 261 -7.39 -8.49 -16.66
N ILE A 262 -8.69 -8.56 -16.98
CA ILE A 262 -9.53 -7.37 -17.18
C ILE A 262 -9.61 -6.55 -15.88
N ALA A 263 -9.93 -7.20 -14.75
CA ALA A 263 -10.05 -6.54 -13.46
C ALA A 263 -8.74 -5.84 -13.06
N THR A 264 -7.60 -6.50 -13.25
CA THR A 264 -6.26 -5.95 -12.96
C THR A 264 -5.92 -4.79 -13.88
N ALA A 265 -6.30 -4.85 -15.16
CA ALA A 265 -6.02 -3.81 -16.14
C ALA A 265 -6.89 -2.55 -15.95
N THR A 266 -8.12 -2.70 -15.44
CA THR A 266 -9.06 -1.59 -15.24
C THR A 266 -8.52 -0.36 -14.47
N PRO A 267 -7.83 -0.48 -13.32
CA PRO A 267 -7.28 0.67 -12.61
C PRO A 267 -6.18 1.39 -13.39
N PHE A 268 -5.38 0.68 -14.20
CA PHE A 268 -4.31 1.29 -14.99
C PHE A 268 -4.90 2.15 -16.11
N PHE A 269 -5.76 1.59 -16.96
CA PHE A 269 -6.36 2.32 -18.08
C PHE A 269 -7.15 3.56 -17.64
N TYR A 270 -7.85 3.47 -16.51
CA TYR A 270 -8.66 4.57 -16.01
C TYR A 270 -7.89 5.59 -15.16
N GLY A 271 -6.85 5.13 -14.44
CA GLY A 271 -5.99 5.96 -13.61
C GLY A 271 -5.22 7.01 -14.43
N PHE A 272 -4.65 6.59 -15.57
CA PHE A 272 -3.87 7.49 -16.44
C PHE A 272 -4.72 8.64 -17.03
N GLY A 273 -5.98 8.40 -17.40
CA GLY A 273 -6.84 9.42 -18.00
C GLY A 273 -7.31 10.52 -17.03
N LYS A 274 -7.51 10.19 -15.74
CA LYS A 274 -8.08 11.13 -14.76
C LYS A 274 -7.06 11.93 -13.95
N GLN A 275 -5.82 11.43 -13.82
CA GLN A 275 -4.79 12.09 -13.02
C GLN A 275 -4.42 13.46 -13.61
N HIS A 276 -4.41 13.62 -14.94
CA HIS A 276 -4.21 14.91 -15.60
C HIS A 276 -5.32 15.93 -15.32
N HIS A 277 -6.57 15.50 -15.20
CA HIS A 277 -7.68 16.40 -14.90
C HIS A 277 -7.74 16.79 -13.40
N TYR A 278 -7.31 15.88 -12.53
CA TYR A 278 -7.24 16.08 -11.08
C TYR A 278 -6.11 17.04 -10.70
N LEU A 279 -4.93 16.87 -11.30
CA LEU A 279 -3.79 17.79 -11.10
C LEU A 279 -4.15 19.22 -11.57
N LYS A 280 -4.78 19.37 -12.75
CA LYS A 280 -5.25 20.68 -13.23
C LYS A 280 -6.29 21.34 -12.34
N GLN A 281 -7.17 20.56 -11.68
CA GLN A 281 -8.15 21.11 -10.75
C GLN A 281 -7.55 21.45 -9.39
N ILE A 282 -6.60 20.65 -8.89
CA ILE A 282 -5.83 20.98 -7.70
C ILE A 282 -5.01 22.24 -7.94
N GLU A 283 -4.36 22.35 -9.10
CA GLU A 283 -3.60 23.54 -9.48
C GLU A 283 -4.49 24.78 -9.55
N ARG A 284 -5.70 24.69 -10.17
CA ARG A 284 -6.68 25.79 -10.14
C ARG A 284 -7.19 26.13 -8.74
N LYS A 285 -7.43 25.13 -7.89
CA LYS A 285 -7.87 25.35 -6.50
C LYS A 285 -6.74 25.89 -5.62
N LEU A 286 -5.50 25.49 -5.85
CA LEU A 286 -4.32 26.04 -5.20
C LEU A 286 -4.16 27.50 -5.61
N PHE A 287 -4.17 27.81 -6.91
CA PHE A 287 -4.16 29.19 -7.42
C PHE A 287 -5.33 30.04 -6.90
N SER A 288 -6.55 29.49 -6.82
CA SER A 288 -7.68 30.22 -6.24
C SER A 288 -7.59 30.35 -4.72
N SER A 289 -7.02 29.35 -4.04
CA SER A 289 -6.84 29.38 -2.58
C SER A 289 -5.65 30.22 -2.16
N GLU A 290 -4.62 30.38 -2.99
CA GLU A 290 -3.49 31.28 -2.74
C GLU A 290 -3.96 32.73 -2.72
N HIS A 291 -5.00 33.05 -3.50
CA HIS A 291 -5.73 34.32 -3.39
C HIS A 291 -6.66 34.44 -2.18
N SER A 292 -7.04 33.35 -1.50
CA SER A 292 -7.93 33.38 -0.31
C SER A 292 -7.28 32.99 1.02
N ASN A 293 -6.09 32.38 1.03
CA ASN A 293 -5.41 31.78 2.20
C ASN A 293 -4.45 32.72 2.93
N GLN A 294 -4.63 34.04 2.83
CA GLN A 294 -4.25 34.91 3.95
C GLN A 294 -5.15 34.71 5.18
N LYS A 295 -6.20 33.87 5.13
CA LYS A 295 -7.08 33.59 6.26
C LYS A 295 -7.50 32.11 6.30
N HIS A 296 -7.07 31.40 7.35
CA HIS A 296 -7.49 30.07 7.81
C HIS A 296 -6.71 28.83 7.33
N GLU A 297 -5.69 28.45 8.10
CA GLU A 297 -5.30 27.04 8.27
C GLU A 297 -6.48 26.26 8.89
N GLY A 298 -7.10 25.40 8.09
CA GLY A 298 -8.15 24.49 8.52
C GLY A 298 -7.75 23.04 8.27
N HIS A 299 -7.77 22.21 9.31
CA HIS A 299 -7.57 20.77 9.22
C HIS A 299 -8.49 20.13 8.15
N ARG A 300 -7.90 19.34 7.25
CA ARG A 300 -8.59 18.58 6.21
C ARG A 300 -9.62 17.62 6.84
N LYS A 301 -10.90 17.76 6.46
CA LYS A 301 -11.96 16.83 6.87
C LYS A 301 -11.74 15.47 6.20
N LEU A 302 -11.88 14.39 6.97
CA LEU A 302 -11.86 13.01 6.48
C LEU A 302 -12.95 12.82 5.43
N GLU A 303 -12.57 12.49 4.20
CA GLU A 303 -13.52 12.26 3.11
C GLU A 303 -13.85 10.77 3.00
N MET A 304 -15.02 10.44 2.45
CA MET A 304 -15.37 9.06 2.06
C MET A 304 -14.33 8.40 1.13
N ARG A 305 -13.49 9.22 0.47
CA ARG A 305 -12.39 8.78 -0.39
C ARG A 305 -11.24 8.17 0.41
N ASP A 306 -11.02 8.60 1.65
CA ASP A 306 -9.98 8.07 2.53
C ASP A 306 -10.34 6.66 3.02
N SER A 307 -11.65 6.36 3.14
CA SER A 307 -12.16 5.00 3.38
C SER A 307 -11.73 4.01 2.29
N ARG A 308 -11.69 4.44 1.02
CA ARG A 308 -11.23 3.60 -0.09
C ARG A 308 -9.77 3.20 0.07
N ILE A 309 -8.92 4.14 0.51
CA ILE A 309 -7.49 3.86 0.76
C ILE A 309 -7.36 2.84 1.89
N SER A 310 -8.09 3.04 2.99
CA SER A 310 -8.11 2.08 4.10
C SER A 310 -8.60 0.69 3.70
N LEU A 311 -9.64 0.59 2.86
CA LEU A 311 -10.17 -0.69 2.37
C LEU A 311 -9.19 -1.39 1.43
N ILE A 312 -8.47 -0.64 0.59
CA ILE A 312 -7.41 -1.16 -0.26
C ILE A 312 -6.25 -1.71 0.58
N PHE A 313 -5.83 -0.99 1.63
CA PHE A 313 -4.83 -1.50 2.58
C PHE A 313 -5.28 -2.77 3.28
N LEU A 314 -6.52 -2.81 3.78
CA LEU A 314 -7.09 -4.02 4.39
C LEU A 314 -7.17 -5.18 3.39
N PHE A 315 -7.53 -4.92 2.14
CA PHE A 315 -7.52 -5.92 1.07
C PHE A 315 -6.11 -6.46 0.83
N PHE A 316 -5.10 -5.61 0.70
CA PHE A 316 -3.71 -6.07 0.50
C PHE A 316 -3.16 -6.82 1.70
N ILE A 317 -3.50 -6.41 2.92
CA ILE A 317 -3.20 -7.19 4.13
C ILE A 317 -3.85 -8.57 4.04
N LYS A 318 -5.13 -8.63 3.64
CA LYS A 318 -5.86 -9.89 3.52
C LYS A 318 -5.30 -10.80 2.42
N VAL A 319 -4.99 -10.27 1.24
CA VAL A 319 -4.40 -11.03 0.13
C VAL A 319 -2.98 -11.48 0.44
N GLY A 320 -2.16 -10.61 1.02
CA GLY A 320 -0.78 -10.92 1.36
C GLY A 320 -0.66 -12.05 2.40
N PHE A 321 -1.56 -12.07 3.39
CA PHE A 321 -1.52 -13.04 4.49
C PHE A 321 -2.33 -14.31 4.28
N PHE A 322 -3.48 -14.21 3.62
CA PHE A 322 -4.42 -15.34 3.50
C PHE A 322 -4.54 -15.88 2.07
N GLY A 323 -3.99 -15.17 1.08
CA GLY A 323 -3.87 -15.67 -0.29
C GLY A 323 -2.61 -16.49 -0.54
N THR A 324 -1.57 -16.29 0.28
CA THR A 324 -0.42 -17.20 0.33
C THR A 324 -0.81 -18.35 1.25
N GLY A 325 -1.11 -19.51 0.66
CA GLY A 325 -1.47 -20.71 1.41
C GLY A 325 -0.31 -21.17 2.28
N ASN A 326 -0.26 -20.65 3.51
CA ASN A 326 0.38 -21.30 4.65
C ASN A 326 -0.59 -22.22 5.36
#